data_AF-A0A927CTQ7-F1
#
_entry.id   AF-A0A927CTQ7-F1
#
_cell.length_a   1.000
_cell.length_b   1.000
_cell.length_c   1.000
_cell.angle_alpha   90.00
_cell.angle_beta   90.00
_cell.angle_gamma   90.00
#
_symmetry.space_group_name_H-M   'P 1'
#
loop_
_entity.id
_entity.type
_entity.pdbx_description
1 polymer ?
#
loop_
_entity_poly.entity_id
_entity_poly.type
_entity_poly.pdbx_seq_one_letter_code
_entity_poly.pdbx_strand_id
1 'polypeptide(L)'
;MALTKKSISKNFNFIVLLFISFFCWVSIPNFGETTIWIIGSVNYLWTTVIILLFLLPFRLKYFSSDTLKNSKLSFIGMFLLGILCGWTNENTALSTILVSLLLLIYFYKNKLLTKWMISGVTGTIIGYLFMFFAPGNFLRSGLLENDSFLLYHVKIPIIVTMKIMFYQSMIWIFLFILIYLLISFCKQNNIKLASLYIEYKKELNFSFVFILISILNNLIMFASPYFPERAGFASTIFLIIGVMSLVRIEIIPVRINKMNKVIPVVMSLYLLVTMAFVVMKYYQLNNEYSARLEYINNNVANENKDIILERFTMDTTSSIDTFFNHVFIRDVGEDANQWPNTIFAQYYHLDSVVINKEYKE
;
A
#
# COMPACT_ATOMS: atom_id res chain seq x y z
N MET A 1 27.27 -4.07 -28.98
CA MET A 1 26.68 -2.71 -28.94
C MET A 1 26.87 -2.21 -27.51
N ALA A 2 27.78 -1.26 -27.30
CA ALA A 2 28.02 -0.72 -25.96
C ALA A 2 26.84 0.18 -25.58
N LEU A 3 25.94 -0.33 -24.74
CA LEU A 3 24.83 0.42 -24.18
C LEU A 3 25.43 1.47 -23.22
N THR A 4 25.28 2.73 -23.57
CA THR A 4 25.88 3.85 -22.87
C THR A 4 25.21 4.02 -21.53
N LYS A 5 26.01 4.00 -20.45
CA LYS A 5 25.58 4.12 -19.06
C LYS A 5 24.85 5.46 -18.83
N LYS A 6 23.54 5.51 -19.07
CA LYS A 6 22.74 6.71 -18.82
C LYS A 6 22.64 6.96 -17.32
N SER A 7 22.89 8.21 -16.94
CA SER A 7 22.53 8.74 -15.62
C SER A 7 21.04 8.55 -15.37
N ILE A 8 20.61 8.55 -14.10
CA ILE A 8 19.18 8.58 -13.78
C ILE A 8 18.58 9.81 -14.48
N SER A 9 17.78 9.57 -15.51
CA SER A 9 16.99 10.61 -16.13
C SER A 9 15.99 11.12 -15.10
N LYS A 10 16.12 12.41 -14.72
CA LYS A 10 15.06 13.14 -14.00
C LYS A 10 13.86 13.42 -14.91
N ASN A 11 13.94 13.12 -16.21
CA ASN A 11 12.86 13.37 -17.15
C ASN A 11 11.67 12.45 -16.84
N PHE A 12 10.51 13.09 -16.73
CA PHE A 12 9.23 12.45 -16.53
C PHE A 12 8.92 11.46 -17.66
N ASN A 13 8.62 10.21 -17.31
CA ASN A 13 8.16 9.21 -18.27
C ASN A 13 6.69 8.88 -17.98
N PHE A 14 5.80 9.44 -18.79
CA PHE A 14 4.35 9.26 -18.65
C PHE A 14 3.93 7.79 -18.69
N ILE A 15 4.59 6.96 -19.50
CA ILE A 15 4.26 5.53 -19.60
C ILE A 15 4.56 4.83 -18.27
N VAL A 16 5.71 5.12 -17.65
CA VAL A 16 6.07 4.54 -16.34
C VAL A 16 5.07 4.97 -15.27
N LEU A 17 4.65 6.24 -15.27
CA LEU A 17 3.61 6.71 -14.35
C LEU A 17 2.29 5.97 -14.59
N LEU A 18 1.87 5.82 -15.84
CA LEU A 18 0.63 5.12 -16.19
C LEU A 18 0.63 3.67 -15.72
N PHE A 19 1.75 2.94 -15.86
CA PHE A 19 1.89 1.59 -15.30
C PHE A 19 1.79 1.56 -13.78
N ILE A 20 2.43 2.52 -13.09
CA ILE A 20 2.34 2.62 -11.63
C ILE A 20 0.89 2.91 -11.22
N SER A 21 0.23 3.88 -11.84
CA SER A 21 -1.17 4.22 -11.57
C SER A 21 -2.11 3.04 -11.84
N PHE A 22 -1.88 2.31 -12.94
CA PHE A 22 -2.62 1.11 -13.28
C PHE A 22 -2.47 0.04 -12.21
N PHE A 23 -1.24 -0.32 -11.81
CA PHE A 23 -1.02 -1.33 -10.78
C PHE A 23 -1.53 -0.90 -9.40
N CYS A 24 -1.41 0.38 -9.04
CA CYS A 24 -2.00 0.88 -7.80
C CYS A 24 -3.52 0.69 -7.82
N TRP A 25 -4.19 1.00 -8.93
CA TRP A 25 -5.63 0.83 -9.07
C TRP A 25 -6.03 -0.65 -9.00
N VAL A 26 -5.43 -1.53 -9.80
CA VAL A 26 -5.90 -2.92 -9.91
C VAL A 26 -5.40 -3.87 -8.82
N SER A 27 -4.38 -3.50 -8.03
CA SER A 27 -3.68 -4.45 -7.16
C SER A 27 -3.54 -4.04 -5.70
N ILE A 28 -3.99 -2.85 -5.30
CA ILE A 28 -4.03 -2.47 -3.88
C ILE A 28 -5.23 -3.17 -3.21
N PRO A 29 -5.01 -3.98 -2.16
CA PRO A 29 -6.10 -4.61 -1.42
C PRO A 29 -7.01 -3.56 -0.76
N ASN A 30 -8.32 -3.76 -0.86
CA ASN A 30 -9.34 -2.86 -0.29
C ASN A 30 -9.05 -1.38 -0.61
N PHE A 31 -8.96 -1.03 -1.89
CA PHE A 31 -8.58 0.30 -2.35
C PHE A 31 -9.44 1.41 -1.71
N GLY A 32 -10.75 1.22 -1.61
CA GLY A 32 -11.65 2.18 -0.98
C GLY A 32 -11.31 2.42 0.50
N GLU A 33 -11.05 1.33 1.24
CA GLU A 33 -10.72 1.39 2.67
C GLU A 33 -9.34 2.02 2.91
N THR A 34 -8.35 1.67 2.09
CA THR A 34 -6.95 2.05 2.33
C THR A 34 -6.54 3.38 1.70
N THR A 35 -7.30 3.87 0.71
CA THR A 35 -6.92 5.03 -0.11
C THR A 35 -7.97 6.15 -0.05
N ILE A 36 -9.26 5.82 -0.11
CA ILE A 36 -10.34 6.83 -0.20
C ILE A 36 -10.87 7.20 1.18
N TRP A 37 -11.13 6.22 2.04
CA TRP A 37 -11.61 6.47 3.39
C TRP A 37 -10.54 7.19 4.22
N ILE A 38 -10.89 8.33 4.82
CA ILE A 38 -9.91 9.24 5.46
C ILE A 38 -9.04 8.51 6.49
N ILE A 39 -9.65 7.77 7.42
CA ILE A 39 -8.92 7.09 8.50
C ILE A 39 -7.97 6.03 7.93
N GLY A 40 -8.42 5.23 6.97
CA GLY A 40 -7.57 4.25 6.32
C GLY A 40 -6.49 4.89 5.43
N SER A 41 -6.80 5.98 4.73
CA SER A 41 -5.83 6.72 3.91
C SER A 41 -4.68 7.29 4.75
N VAL A 42 -4.99 7.82 5.93
CA VAL A 42 -3.96 8.31 6.87
C VAL A 42 -3.12 7.15 7.38
N ASN A 43 -3.73 5.97 7.60
CA ASN A 43 -3.03 4.81 8.14
C ASN A 43 -2.20 4.02 7.11
N TYR A 44 -2.56 4.06 5.82
CA TYR A 44 -1.91 3.27 4.76
C TYR A 44 -1.30 4.12 3.65
N LEU A 45 -2.11 4.92 2.96
CA LEU A 45 -1.64 5.75 1.84
C LEU A 45 -0.58 6.77 2.28
N TRP A 46 -0.93 7.66 3.19
CA TRP A 46 -0.06 8.78 3.60
C TRP A 46 1.16 8.32 4.37
N THR A 47 1.03 7.33 5.25
CA THR A 47 2.17 6.69 5.93
C THR A 47 3.14 6.05 4.93
N THR A 48 2.63 5.40 3.89
CA THR A 48 3.46 4.86 2.81
C THR A 48 4.13 5.97 2.01
N VAL A 49 3.45 7.08 1.71
CA VAL A 49 4.07 8.25 1.07
C VAL A 49 5.26 8.77 1.89
N ILE A 50 5.10 8.89 3.21
CA ILE A 50 6.19 9.29 4.12
C ILE A 50 7.37 8.30 4.04
N ILE A 51 7.09 7.00 4.01
CA ILE A 51 8.11 5.95 3.84
C ILE A 51 8.82 6.06 2.49
N LEU A 52 8.09 6.32 1.40
CA LEU A 52 8.70 6.49 0.08
C LEU A 52 9.57 7.75 0.02
N LEU A 53 9.16 8.84 0.67
CA LEU A 53 9.98 10.05 0.82
C LEU A 53 11.27 9.76 1.61
N PHE A 54 11.18 8.95 2.67
CA PHE A 54 12.35 8.51 3.44
C PHE A 54 13.31 7.64 2.63
N LEU A 55 12.80 6.71 1.82
CA LEU A 55 13.62 5.81 1.00
C LEU A 55 14.19 6.49 -0.25
N LEU A 56 13.60 7.61 -0.68
CA LEU A 56 13.99 8.31 -1.91
C LEU A 56 15.48 8.75 -1.91
N PRO A 57 16.03 9.41 -0.89
CA PRO A 57 17.46 9.72 -0.81
C PRO A 57 18.37 8.50 -0.91
N PHE A 58 17.99 7.37 -0.29
CA PHE A 58 18.74 6.12 -0.38
C PHE A 58 18.75 5.59 -1.83
N ARG A 59 17.58 5.58 -2.49
CA ARG A 59 17.46 5.18 -3.90
C ARG A 59 18.30 6.06 -4.81
N LEU A 60 18.21 7.38 -4.64
CA LEU A 60 18.97 8.35 -5.42
C LEU A 60 20.47 8.09 -5.28
N LYS A 61 20.97 7.87 -4.05
CA LYS A 61 22.38 7.55 -3.79
C LYS A 61 22.81 6.17 -4.31
N TYR A 62 21.89 5.21 -4.39
CA TYR A 62 22.18 3.86 -4.88
C TYR A 62 22.43 3.86 -6.39
N PHE A 63 21.59 4.57 -7.14
CA PHE A 63 21.65 4.62 -8.60
C PHE A 63 22.46 5.81 -9.16
N SER A 64 22.63 6.89 -8.40
CA SER A 64 23.36 8.10 -8.80
C SER A 64 24.17 8.66 -7.63
N SER A 65 25.15 9.52 -7.92
CA SER A 65 25.89 10.26 -6.89
C SER A 65 25.15 11.51 -6.39
N ASP A 66 24.06 11.91 -7.06
CA ASP A 66 23.25 13.08 -6.71
C ASP A 66 22.21 12.71 -5.63
N THR A 67 22.40 13.20 -4.40
CA THR A 67 21.57 12.88 -3.24
C THR A 67 21.77 13.91 -2.13
N LEU A 68 21.14 13.71 -0.96
CA LEU A 68 21.26 14.58 0.20
C LEU A 68 22.73 14.80 0.59
N LYS A 69 23.09 16.08 0.75
CA LYS A 69 24.37 16.50 1.31
C LYS A 69 24.53 15.96 2.73
N ASN A 70 25.75 15.65 3.15
CA ASN A 70 26.04 15.21 4.51
C ASN A 70 26.10 16.41 5.48
N SER A 71 24.94 17.00 5.75
CA SER A 71 24.78 18.22 6.57
C SER A 71 24.02 17.94 7.87
N LYS A 72 24.09 18.86 8.84
CA LYS A 72 23.28 18.81 10.07
C LYS A 72 21.77 18.78 9.76
N LEU A 73 21.34 19.55 8.76
CA LEU A 73 19.94 19.58 8.34
C LEU A 73 19.48 18.22 7.82
N SER A 74 20.27 17.58 6.94
CA SER A 74 19.97 16.23 6.45
C SER A 74 19.96 15.19 7.57
N PHE A 75 20.86 15.33 8.56
CA PHE A 75 20.91 14.44 9.73
C PHE A 75 19.61 14.52 10.55
N ILE A 76 19.21 15.74 10.93
CA ILE A 76 18.00 15.99 11.74
C ILE A 76 16.75 15.62 10.93
N GLY A 77 16.66 16.06 9.68
CA GLY A 77 15.51 15.78 8.81
C GLY A 77 15.28 14.29 8.60
N MET A 78 16.34 13.52 8.32
CA MET A 78 16.24 12.06 8.16
C MET A 78 15.91 11.37 9.48
N PHE A 79 16.41 11.85 10.61
CA PHE A 79 16.06 11.30 11.93
C PHE A 79 14.57 11.46 12.24
N LEU A 80 14.03 12.68 12.09
CA LEU A 80 12.61 12.96 12.33
C LEU A 80 11.71 12.21 11.34
N LEU A 81 12.08 12.22 10.06
CA LEU A 81 11.34 11.46 9.04
C LEU A 81 11.39 9.95 9.33
N GLY A 82 12.54 9.46 9.81
CA GLY A 82 12.69 8.08 10.27
C GLY A 82 11.70 7.73 11.39
N ILE A 83 11.58 8.57 12.42
CA ILE A 83 10.59 8.36 13.51
C ILE A 83 9.19 8.21 12.93
N LEU A 84 8.79 9.09 12.01
CA LEU A 84 7.47 9.02 11.38
C LEU A 84 7.27 7.70 10.60
N CYS A 85 8.29 7.22 9.88
CA CYS A 85 8.22 5.94 9.18
C CYS A 85 8.12 4.72 10.11
N GLY A 86 8.82 4.77 11.24
CA GLY A 86 8.76 3.72 12.27
C GLY A 86 7.40 3.69 12.97
N TRP A 87 6.76 4.84 13.10
CA TRP A 87 5.48 5.02 13.79
C TRP A 87 4.27 4.85 12.86
N THR A 88 4.28 3.80 12.02
CA THR A 88 3.21 3.53 11.04
C THR A 88 2.43 2.26 11.40
N ASN A 89 2.48 1.21 10.57
CA ASN A 89 1.89 -0.10 10.85
C ASN A 89 2.99 -1.12 11.16
N GLU A 90 2.68 -2.17 11.90
CA GLU A 90 3.63 -3.17 12.40
C GLU A 90 4.47 -3.78 11.27
N ASN A 91 3.82 -4.32 10.24
CA ASN A 91 4.49 -4.94 9.11
C ASN A 91 5.28 -3.94 8.25
N THR A 92 4.69 -2.77 8.04
CA THR A 92 5.17 -1.73 7.12
C THR A 92 6.39 -1.01 7.69
N ALA A 93 6.35 -0.64 8.97
CA ALA A 93 7.47 -0.07 9.69
C ALA A 93 8.64 -1.06 9.78
N LEU A 94 8.36 -2.33 10.12
CA LEU A 94 9.42 -3.35 10.21
C LEU A 94 10.06 -3.65 8.85
N SER A 95 9.27 -3.67 7.77
CA SER A 95 9.78 -3.79 6.40
C SER A 95 10.64 -2.59 5.99
N THR A 96 10.26 -1.38 6.44
CA THR A 96 11.05 -0.16 6.21
C THR A 96 12.39 -0.20 6.96
N ILE A 97 12.39 -0.69 8.20
CA ILE A 97 13.62 -0.95 8.96
C ILE A 97 14.49 -1.95 8.20
N LEU A 98 13.94 -3.06 7.73
CA LEU A 98 14.69 -4.09 7.02
C LEU A 98 15.32 -3.55 5.72
N VAL A 99 14.56 -2.87 4.86
CA VAL A 99 15.08 -2.25 3.63
C VAL A 99 16.19 -1.25 3.94
N SER A 100 15.96 -0.38 4.92
CA SER A 100 16.91 0.68 5.25
C SER A 100 18.20 0.14 5.89
N LEU A 101 18.12 -0.93 6.69
CA LEU A 101 19.28 -1.67 7.20
C LEU A 101 20.06 -2.36 6.07
N LEU A 102 19.39 -3.03 5.12
CA LEU A 102 20.05 -3.64 3.98
C LEU A 102 20.80 -2.60 3.13
N LEU A 103 20.19 -1.44 2.92
CA LEU A 103 20.82 -0.30 2.23
C LEU A 103 22.00 0.26 3.06
N LEU A 104 21.86 0.39 4.38
CA LEU A 104 22.93 0.82 5.28
C LEU A 104 24.15 -0.11 5.18
N ILE A 105 23.94 -1.43 5.24
CA ILE A 105 24.99 -2.45 5.09
C ILE A 105 25.65 -2.34 3.72
N TYR A 106 24.86 -2.16 2.65
CA TYR A 106 25.39 -1.96 1.30
C TYR A 106 26.29 -0.72 1.23
N PHE A 107 25.85 0.43 1.76
CA PHE A 107 26.64 1.65 1.73
C PHE A 107 27.87 1.59 2.65
N TYR A 108 27.78 0.88 3.77
CA TYR A 108 28.93 0.61 4.65
C TYR A 108 30.00 -0.21 3.92
N LYS A 109 29.63 -1.36 3.33
CA LYS A 109 30.57 -2.23 2.60
C LYS A 109 31.25 -1.53 1.42
N ASN A 110 30.54 -0.61 0.76
CA ASN A 110 31.09 0.16 -0.36
C ASN A 110 31.80 1.46 0.05
N LYS A 111 31.99 1.72 1.36
CA LYS A 111 32.62 2.94 1.89
C LYS A 111 31.91 4.24 1.45
N LEU A 112 30.60 4.16 1.25
CA LEU A 112 29.74 5.27 0.82
C LEU A 112 28.77 5.71 1.94
N LEU A 113 28.97 5.28 3.18
CA LEU A 113 28.05 5.57 4.28
C LEU A 113 28.06 7.06 4.65
N THR A 114 26.88 7.63 4.94
CA THR A 114 26.73 9.03 5.40
C THR A 114 25.96 9.11 6.71
N LYS A 115 26.18 10.18 7.48
CA LYS A 115 25.60 10.34 8.82
C LYS A 115 24.07 10.39 8.80
N TRP A 116 23.49 11.00 7.76
CA TRP A 116 22.03 11.05 7.58
C TRP A 116 21.37 9.67 7.39
N MET A 117 22.11 8.69 6.85
CA MET A 117 21.58 7.33 6.67
C MET A 117 21.46 6.63 8.02
N ILE A 118 22.50 6.76 8.85
CA ILE A 118 22.54 6.21 10.20
C ILE A 118 21.43 6.88 11.02
N SER A 119 21.34 8.21 11.00
CA SER A 119 20.32 8.93 11.76
C SER A 119 18.90 8.56 11.33
N GLY A 120 18.67 8.40 10.02
CA GLY A 120 17.39 7.93 9.50
C GLY A 120 17.00 6.55 10.03
N VAL A 121 17.91 5.57 9.93
CA VAL A 121 17.65 4.21 10.43
C VAL A 121 17.48 4.19 11.95
N THR A 122 18.23 4.99 12.71
CA THR A 122 18.01 5.09 14.15
C THR A 122 16.64 5.69 14.47
N GLY A 123 16.18 6.68 13.69
CA GLY A 123 14.85 7.26 13.83
C GLY A 123 13.75 6.23 13.55
N THR A 124 13.88 5.42 12.50
CA THR A 124 12.89 4.37 12.18
C THR A 124 12.78 3.32 13.27
N ILE A 125 13.90 2.91 13.87
CA ILE A 125 13.89 1.99 15.01
C ILE A 125 13.18 2.63 16.21
N ILE A 126 13.51 3.87 16.57
CA ILE A 126 12.86 4.58 17.69
C ILE A 126 11.35 4.72 17.46
N GLY A 127 10.94 5.15 16.26
CA GLY A 127 9.52 5.27 15.92
C GLY A 127 8.78 3.94 15.99
N TYR A 128 9.42 2.85 15.55
CA TYR A 128 8.86 1.51 15.66
C TYR A 128 8.68 1.08 17.11
N LEU A 129 9.65 1.37 17.99
CA LEU A 129 9.52 1.07 19.40
C LEU A 129 8.37 1.85 20.06
N PHE A 130 8.15 3.12 19.68
CA PHE A 130 7.00 3.90 20.17
C PHE A 130 5.66 3.27 19.78
N MET A 131 5.53 2.84 18.52
CA MET A 131 4.33 2.15 18.05
C MET A 131 4.17 0.78 18.72
N PHE A 132 5.24 -0.01 18.78
CA PHE A 132 5.21 -1.38 19.31
C PHE A 132 4.81 -1.41 20.79
N PHE A 133 5.40 -0.53 21.60
CA PHE A 133 5.11 -0.45 23.03
C PHE A 133 3.88 0.39 23.38
N ALA A 134 3.06 0.78 22.39
CA ALA A 134 1.84 1.51 22.67
C ALA A 134 0.87 0.65 23.50
N PRO A 135 0.29 1.18 24.60
CA PRO A 135 -0.52 0.40 25.55
C PRO A 135 -1.76 -0.24 24.90
N GLY A 136 -2.31 0.39 23.86
CA GLY A 136 -3.45 -0.13 23.12
C GLY A 136 -3.18 -1.47 22.42
N ASN A 137 -1.92 -1.76 22.06
CA ASN A 137 -1.57 -3.03 21.42
C ASN A 137 -1.66 -4.20 22.42
N PHE A 138 -1.20 -3.98 23.66
CA PHE A 138 -1.25 -5.00 24.72
C PHE A 138 -2.68 -5.29 25.19
N LEU A 139 -3.54 -4.26 25.25
CA LEU A 139 -4.96 -4.45 25.57
C LEU A 139 -5.67 -5.29 24.50
N ARG A 140 -5.34 -5.09 23.22
CA ARG A 140 -5.91 -5.87 22.10
C ARG A 140 -5.40 -7.30 22.07
N SER A 141 -4.13 -7.55 22.38
CA SER A 141 -3.61 -8.92 22.44
C SER A 141 -4.24 -9.73 23.56
N GLY A 142 -4.50 -9.13 24.72
CA GLY A 142 -5.14 -9.80 25.86
C GLY A 142 -6.57 -10.28 25.58
N LEU A 143 -7.30 -9.63 24.67
CA LEU A 143 -8.64 -10.04 24.26
C LEU A 143 -8.65 -11.29 23.37
N LEU A 144 -7.51 -11.69 22.82
CA LEU A 144 -7.34 -12.79 21.87
C LEU A 144 -6.63 -14.01 22.50
N GLU A 145 -6.38 -14.03 23.82
CA GLU A 145 -5.63 -15.12 24.48
C GLU A 145 -6.35 -16.47 24.51
N ASN A 146 -7.68 -16.51 24.33
CA ASN A 146 -8.47 -17.74 24.36
C ASN A 146 -8.62 -18.43 22.98
N ASP A 147 -7.92 -17.93 21.97
CA ASP A 147 -8.09 -18.34 20.58
C ASP A 147 -7.05 -19.39 20.12
N SER A 148 -7.45 -20.29 19.22
CA SER A 148 -6.57 -21.36 18.71
C SER A 148 -5.38 -20.81 17.93
N PHE A 149 -4.16 -21.06 18.41
CA PHE A 149 -2.91 -20.65 17.73
C PHE A 149 -2.87 -21.06 16.25
N LEU A 150 -3.26 -22.30 15.94
CA LEU A 150 -3.27 -22.81 14.56
C LEU A 150 -4.22 -22.01 13.66
N LEU A 151 -5.36 -21.57 14.19
CA LEU A 151 -6.32 -20.79 13.42
C LEU A 151 -5.76 -19.38 13.10
N TYR A 152 -5.26 -18.66 14.11
CA TYR A 152 -4.93 -17.25 13.97
C TYR A 152 -3.49 -16.96 13.53
N HIS A 153 -2.54 -17.88 13.75
CA HIS A 153 -1.15 -17.71 13.33
C HIS A 153 -0.76 -18.55 12.10
N VAL A 154 -1.62 -19.46 11.65
CA VAL A 154 -1.36 -20.29 10.46
C VAL A 154 -2.49 -20.18 9.44
N LYS A 155 -3.70 -20.64 9.76
CA LYS A 155 -4.78 -20.76 8.77
C LYS A 155 -5.25 -19.40 8.23
N ILE A 156 -5.61 -18.47 9.13
CA ILE A 156 -6.08 -17.13 8.74
C ILE A 156 -4.97 -16.36 7.99
N PRO A 157 -3.72 -16.27 8.49
CA PRO A 157 -2.65 -15.60 7.77
C PRO A 157 -2.37 -16.18 6.37
N ILE A 158 -2.43 -17.50 6.20
CA ILE A 158 -2.28 -18.13 4.88
C ILE A 158 -3.42 -17.68 3.94
N ILE A 159 -4.68 -17.75 4.39
CA ILE A 159 -5.83 -17.36 3.57
C ILE A 159 -5.73 -15.88 3.18
N VAL A 160 -5.42 -15.00 4.13
CA VAL A 160 -5.29 -13.56 3.88
C VAL A 160 -4.11 -13.27 2.95
N THR A 161 -2.98 -13.95 3.13
CA THR A 161 -1.83 -13.84 2.21
C THR A 161 -2.20 -14.26 0.79
N MET A 162 -2.95 -15.36 0.62
CA MET A 162 -3.41 -15.79 -0.70
C MET A 162 -4.34 -14.76 -1.34
N LYS A 163 -5.24 -14.14 -0.57
CA LYS A 163 -6.08 -13.05 -1.07
C LYS A 163 -5.25 -11.82 -1.49
N ILE A 164 -4.28 -11.41 -0.68
CA ILE A 164 -3.36 -10.32 -1.04
C ILE A 164 -2.59 -10.66 -2.32
N MET A 165 -2.10 -11.90 -2.46
CA MET A 165 -1.43 -12.36 -3.69
C MET A 165 -2.37 -12.36 -4.90
N PHE A 166 -3.67 -12.63 -4.70
CA PHE A 166 -4.67 -12.54 -5.75
C PHE A 166 -4.88 -11.10 -6.23
N TYR A 167 -4.98 -10.12 -5.32
CA TYR A 167 -4.95 -8.69 -5.69
C TYR A 167 -3.68 -8.34 -6.48
N GLN A 168 -2.53 -8.88 -6.06
CA GLN A 168 -1.22 -8.63 -6.69
C GLN A 168 -0.99 -9.43 -7.98
N SER A 169 -1.92 -10.27 -8.41
CA SER A 169 -1.74 -11.22 -9.52
C SER A 169 -1.30 -10.55 -10.82
N MET A 170 -1.86 -9.38 -11.16
CA MET A 170 -1.47 -8.62 -12.36
C MET A 170 0.00 -8.19 -12.32
N ILE A 171 0.52 -7.82 -11.14
CA ILE A 171 1.92 -7.45 -10.97
C ILE A 171 2.82 -8.69 -11.08
N TRP A 172 2.40 -9.83 -10.51
CA TRP A 172 3.13 -11.10 -10.62
C TRP A 172 3.19 -11.58 -12.08
N ILE A 173 2.07 -11.54 -12.81
CA ILE A 173 2.01 -11.86 -14.24
C ILE A 173 2.96 -10.94 -15.02
N PHE A 174 2.92 -9.64 -14.74
CA PHE A 174 3.81 -8.68 -15.38
C PHE A 174 5.28 -8.98 -15.09
N LEU A 175 5.64 -9.33 -13.85
CA LEU A 175 6.98 -9.77 -13.49
C LEU A 175 7.42 -10.99 -14.32
N PHE A 176 6.57 -12.01 -14.45
CA PHE A 176 6.88 -13.20 -15.26
C PHE A 176 7.08 -12.85 -16.74
N ILE A 177 6.28 -11.92 -17.28
CA ILE A 177 6.47 -11.40 -18.65
C ILE A 177 7.83 -10.70 -18.78
N LEU A 178 8.22 -9.85 -17.83
CA LEU A 178 9.52 -9.17 -17.85
C LEU A 178 10.68 -10.18 -17.78
N ILE A 179 10.60 -11.17 -16.91
CA ILE A 179 11.61 -12.25 -16.80
C ILE A 179 11.70 -13.02 -18.12
N TYR A 180 10.56 -13.39 -18.73
CA TYR A 180 10.52 -14.04 -20.03
C TYR A 180 11.17 -13.18 -21.13
N LEU A 181 10.90 -11.88 -21.17
CA LEU A 181 11.51 -10.95 -22.12
C LEU A 181 13.04 -10.88 -21.96
N LEU A 182 13.54 -10.85 -20.72
CA LEU A 182 14.98 -10.86 -20.45
C LEU A 182 15.64 -12.19 -20.87
N ILE A 183 15.03 -13.33 -20.52
CA ILE A 183 15.55 -14.66 -20.89
C ILE A 183 15.54 -14.85 -22.40
N SER A 184 14.44 -14.48 -23.08
CA SER A 184 14.33 -14.60 -24.53
C SER A 184 15.30 -13.67 -25.27
N PHE A 185 15.59 -12.49 -24.73
CA PHE A 185 16.64 -11.62 -25.26
C PHE A 185 18.03 -12.26 -25.13
N CYS A 186 18.36 -12.84 -23.97
CA CYS A 186 19.62 -13.57 -23.77
C CYS A 186 19.77 -14.73 -24.77
N LYS A 187 18.71 -15.53 -24.95
CA LYS A 187 18.71 -16.66 -25.90
C LYS A 187 18.91 -16.19 -27.35
N GLN A 188 18.19 -15.16 -27.79
CA GLN A 188 18.29 -14.67 -29.19
C GLN A 188 19.67 -14.12 -29.54
N ASN A 189 20.37 -13.53 -28.56
CA ASN A 189 21.68 -12.91 -28.78
C ASN A 189 22.85 -13.79 -28.30
N ASN A 190 22.60 -15.05 -27.91
CA ASN A 190 23.60 -15.95 -27.32
C ASN A 190 24.37 -15.33 -26.13
N ILE A 191 23.69 -14.51 -25.32
CA ILE A 191 24.25 -13.86 -24.13
C ILE A 191 23.99 -14.76 -22.91
N LYS A 192 25.02 -14.99 -22.09
CA LYS A 192 24.85 -15.74 -20.82
C LYS A 192 24.06 -14.89 -19.81
N LEU A 193 23.22 -15.54 -18.98
CA LEU A 193 22.50 -14.82 -17.92
C LEU A 193 23.46 -14.12 -16.94
N ALA A 194 24.63 -14.70 -16.68
CA ALA A 194 25.65 -14.11 -15.83
C ALA A 194 26.17 -12.76 -16.36
N SER A 195 26.33 -12.61 -17.68
CA SER A 195 26.74 -11.32 -18.26
C SER A 195 25.64 -10.26 -18.14
N LEU A 196 24.38 -10.65 -18.33
CA LEU A 196 23.24 -9.74 -18.08
C LEU A 196 23.21 -9.29 -16.62
N TYR A 197 23.44 -10.21 -15.67
CA TYR A 197 23.50 -9.87 -14.25
C TYR A 197 24.62 -8.89 -13.93
N ILE A 198 25.82 -9.09 -14.48
CA ILE A 198 26.95 -8.18 -14.25
C ILE A 198 26.64 -6.77 -14.76
N GLU A 199 26.02 -6.67 -15.94
CA GLU A 199 25.65 -5.40 -16.56
C GLU A 199 24.57 -4.65 -15.79
N TYR A 200 23.47 -5.33 -15.41
CA TYR A 200 22.30 -4.74 -14.73
C TYR A 200 22.24 -5.07 -13.24
N LYS A 201 23.40 -5.28 -12.61
CA LYS A 201 23.52 -5.75 -11.22
C LYS A 201 22.73 -4.89 -10.25
N LYS A 202 22.74 -3.56 -10.44
CA LYS A 202 22.07 -2.62 -9.53
C LYS A 202 20.55 -2.73 -9.65
N GLU A 203 20.02 -2.73 -10.87
CA GLU A 203 18.60 -2.85 -11.17
C GLU A 203 18.04 -4.18 -10.68
N LEU A 204 18.74 -5.28 -10.97
CA LEU A 204 18.32 -6.63 -10.57
C LEU A 204 18.36 -6.82 -9.05
N ASN A 205 19.41 -6.37 -8.37
CA ASN A 205 19.48 -6.46 -6.91
C ASN A 205 18.42 -5.57 -6.25
N PHE A 206 18.19 -4.36 -6.76
CA PHE A 206 17.14 -3.47 -6.25
C PHE A 206 15.75 -4.10 -6.43
N SER A 207 15.46 -4.63 -7.63
CA SER A 207 14.22 -5.38 -7.90
C SER A 207 14.05 -6.54 -6.92
N PHE A 208 15.08 -7.36 -6.77
CA PHE A 208 15.04 -8.54 -5.93
C PHE A 208 14.77 -8.18 -4.46
N VAL A 209 15.47 -7.17 -3.93
CA VAL A 209 15.27 -6.72 -2.54
C VAL A 209 13.83 -6.25 -2.33
N PHE A 210 13.28 -5.41 -3.20
CA PHE A 210 11.91 -4.90 -3.02
C PHE A 210 10.83 -5.98 -3.19
N ILE A 211 11.01 -6.93 -4.11
CA ILE A 211 10.12 -8.10 -4.24
C ILE A 211 10.20 -8.97 -2.98
N LEU A 212 11.41 -9.24 -2.48
CA LEU A 212 11.60 -10.01 -1.26
C LEU A 212 10.94 -9.32 -0.06
N ILE A 213 11.08 -7.99 0.05
CA ILE A 213 10.48 -7.20 1.11
C ILE A 213 8.95 -7.20 1.02
N SER A 214 8.37 -7.18 -0.18
CA SER A 214 6.92 -7.38 -0.35
C SER A 214 6.46 -8.71 0.27
N ILE A 215 7.19 -9.80 0.01
CA ILE A 215 6.85 -11.12 0.55
C ILE A 215 7.02 -11.12 2.08
N LEU A 216 8.16 -10.61 2.58
CA LEU A 216 8.45 -10.53 4.02
C LEU A 216 7.44 -9.65 4.76
N ASN A 217 6.95 -8.58 4.14
CA ASN A 217 5.93 -7.70 4.72
C ASN A 217 4.63 -8.45 5.05
N ASN A 218 4.20 -9.37 4.17
CA ASN A 218 3.05 -10.22 4.46
C ASN A 218 3.38 -11.28 5.52
N LEU A 219 4.59 -11.85 5.50
CA LEU A 219 5.01 -12.86 6.48
C LEU A 219 5.13 -12.31 7.90
N ILE A 220 5.49 -11.04 8.07
CA ILE A 220 5.54 -10.39 9.40
C ILE A 220 4.17 -10.48 10.10
N MET A 221 3.08 -10.40 9.35
CA MET A 221 1.73 -10.46 9.92
C MET A 221 1.33 -11.84 10.46
N PHE A 222 2.10 -12.91 10.20
CA PHE A 222 1.87 -14.21 10.84
C PHE A 222 2.13 -14.16 12.35
N ALA A 223 2.98 -13.24 12.80
CA ALA A 223 3.22 -13.00 14.21
C ALA A 223 2.14 -12.11 14.86
N SER A 224 1.28 -11.47 14.05
CA SER A 224 0.17 -10.65 14.56
C SER A 224 -1.02 -11.53 14.93
N PRO A 225 -1.71 -11.25 16.05
CA PRO A 225 -2.94 -11.97 16.40
C PRO A 225 -4.12 -11.58 15.48
N TYR A 226 -4.02 -10.48 14.75
CA TYR A 226 -5.01 -10.03 13.77
C TYR A 226 -4.35 -9.63 12.45
N PHE A 227 -4.76 -10.27 11.35
CA PHE A 227 -4.24 -10.00 10.01
C PHE A 227 -5.39 -9.68 9.04
N PRO A 228 -5.67 -8.39 8.78
CA PRO A 228 -6.64 -7.97 7.79
C PRO A 228 -6.03 -7.84 6.38
N GLU A 229 -6.86 -7.97 5.34
CA GLU A 229 -6.44 -7.85 3.93
C GLU A 229 -5.78 -6.50 3.60
N ARG A 230 -6.30 -5.40 4.17
CA ARG A 230 -5.73 -4.05 4.05
C ARG A 230 -4.26 -3.94 4.50
N ALA A 231 -3.76 -4.85 5.34
CA ALA A 231 -2.35 -4.83 5.75
C ALA A 231 -1.40 -5.11 4.56
N GLY A 232 -1.90 -5.67 3.46
CA GLY A 232 -1.16 -5.91 2.22
C GLY A 232 -0.89 -4.65 1.38
N PHE A 233 -1.33 -3.45 1.80
CA PHE A 233 -1.08 -2.21 1.06
C PHE A 233 0.41 -1.99 0.79
N ALA A 234 1.23 -2.00 1.84
CA ALA A 234 2.67 -1.74 1.72
C ALA A 234 3.40 -2.82 0.93
N SER A 235 3.01 -4.10 1.08
CA SER A 235 3.57 -5.18 0.28
C SER A 235 3.31 -4.95 -1.21
N THR A 236 2.08 -4.58 -1.61
CA THR A 236 1.77 -4.23 -2.99
C THR A 236 2.65 -3.09 -3.50
N ILE A 237 2.84 -2.02 -2.72
CA ILE A 237 3.70 -0.89 -3.13
C ILE A 237 5.16 -1.33 -3.29
N PHE A 238 5.71 -2.13 -2.37
CA PHE A 238 7.06 -2.67 -2.52
C PHE A 238 7.19 -3.59 -3.74
N LEU A 239 6.17 -4.39 -4.03
CA LEU A 239 6.13 -5.23 -5.23
C LEU A 239 6.16 -4.38 -6.51
N ILE A 240 5.31 -3.34 -6.59
CA ILE A 240 5.30 -2.39 -7.72
C ILE A 240 6.69 -1.77 -7.91
N ILE A 241 7.33 -1.29 -6.83
CA ILE A 241 8.67 -0.70 -6.90
C ILE A 241 9.70 -1.70 -7.42
N GLY A 242 9.65 -2.94 -6.93
CA GLY A 242 10.53 -4.02 -7.36
C GLY A 242 10.37 -4.32 -8.85
N VAL A 243 9.15 -4.62 -9.28
CA VAL A 243 8.86 -4.99 -10.68
C VAL A 243 9.11 -3.82 -11.64
N MET A 244 8.68 -2.61 -11.31
CA MET A 244 8.90 -1.44 -12.16
C MET A 244 10.37 -1.04 -12.27
N SER A 245 11.22 -1.45 -11.33
CA SER A 245 12.67 -1.22 -11.46
C SER A 245 13.29 -2.01 -12.62
N LEU A 246 12.73 -3.18 -12.97
CA LEU A 246 13.18 -3.98 -14.12
C LEU A 246 12.86 -3.30 -15.45
N VAL A 247 11.77 -2.53 -15.53
CA VAL A 247 11.40 -1.77 -16.74
C VAL A 247 12.48 -0.76 -17.15
N ARG A 248 13.39 -0.39 -16.23
CA ARG A 248 14.52 0.50 -16.52
C ARG A 248 15.67 -0.18 -17.26
N ILE A 249 15.71 -1.51 -17.32
CA ILE A 249 16.70 -2.25 -18.10
C ILE A 249 16.43 -1.97 -19.58
N GLU A 250 17.40 -1.37 -20.28
CA GLU A 250 17.21 -0.75 -21.61
C GLU A 250 16.57 -1.69 -22.65
N ILE A 251 16.83 -2.98 -22.53
CA ILE A 251 16.29 -4.05 -23.36
C ILE A 251 14.74 -4.10 -23.32
N ILE A 252 14.15 -3.85 -22.15
CA ILE A 252 12.70 -3.96 -21.93
C ILE A 252 11.96 -2.85 -22.68
N PRO A 253 12.26 -1.54 -22.48
CA PRO A 253 11.63 -0.46 -23.23
C PRO A 253 11.80 -0.58 -24.73
N VAL A 254 12.93 -1.10 -25.25
CA VAL A 254 13.14 -1.27 -26.70
C VAL A 254 12.18 -2.32 -27.29
N ARG A 255 11.94 -3.43 -26.59
CA ARG A 255 10.97 -4.44 -27.04
C ARG A 255 9.52 -3.99 -26.85
N ILE A 256 9.19 -3.41 -25.71
CA ILE A 256 7.86 -2.82 -25.46
C ILE A 256 7.59 -1.72 -26.49
N ASN A 257 8.63 -0.93 -26.80
CA ASN A 257 8.91 -0.05 -27.96
C ASN A 257 8.10 -0.28 -29.26
N LYS A 258 8.07 -1.56 -29.66
CA LYS A 258 7.50 -2.01 -30.93
C LYS A 258 6.00 -2.32 -30.86
N MET A 259 5.43 -2.45 -29.65
CA MET A 259 4.02 -2.81 -29.40
C MET A 259 3.16 -1.57 -29.03
N ASN A 260 3.66 -0.35 -29.26
CA ASN A 260 3.73 0.65 -28.18
C ASN A 260 2.84 1.90 -28.26
N LYS A 261 1.64 1.79 -28.83
CA LYS A 261 0.63 2.86 -28.66
C LYS A 261 -0.71 2.35 -28.13
N VAL A 262 -1.03 1.08 -28.38
CA VAL A 262 -2.31 0.50 -27.95
C VAL A 262 -2.35 0.27 -26.44
N ILE A 263 -1.28 -0.28 -25.85
CA ILE A 263 -1.26 -0.61 -24.41
C ILE A 263 -1.53 0.62 -23.53
N PRO A 264 -0.82 1.76 -23.69
CA PRO A 264 -1.12 2.96 -22.89
C PRO A 264 -2.55 3.47 -23.09
N VAL A 265 -3.09 3.40 -24.31
CA VAL A 265 -4.46 3.83 -24.60
C VAL A 265 -5.47 2.93 -23.89
N VAL A 266 -5.32 1.61 -24.00
CA VAL A 266 -6.19 0.63 -23.33
C VAL A 266 -6.14 0.79 -21.81
N MET A 267 -4.95 0.93 -21.22
CA MET A 267 -4.79 1.17 -19.78
C MET A 267 -5.45 2.48 -19.35
N SER A 268 -5.28 3.55 -20.13
CA SER A 268 -5.88 4.85 -19.83
C SER A 268 -7.40 4.80 -19.90
N LEU A 269 -7.96 4.15 -20.93
CA LEU A 269 -9.40 3.94 -21.08
C LEU A 269 -9.96 3.08 -19.94
N TYR A 270 -9.26 1.99 -19.59
CA TYR A 270 -9.64 1.15 -18.46
C TYR A 270 -9.69 1.96 -17.17
N LEU A 271 -8.65 2.73 -16.86
CA LEU A 271 -8.61 3.59 -15.68
C LEU A 271 -9.75 4.61 -15.69
N LEU A 272 -9.95 5.32 -16.80
CA LEU A 272 -11.03 6.31 -16.94
C LEU A 272 -12.40 5.71 -16.67
N VAL A 273 -12.72 4.60 -17.33
CA VAL A 273 -14.03 3.95 -17.22
C VAL A 273 -14.26 3.42 -15.81
N THR A 274 -13.28 2.68 -15.26
CA THR A 274 -13.41 2.08 -13.93
C THR A 274 -13.45 3.13 -12.81
N MET A 275 -12.64 4.18 -12.89
CA MET A 275 -12.70 5.30 -11.95
C MET A 275 -14.02 6.06 -12.05
N ALA A 276 -14.56 6.26 -13.25
CA ALA A 276 -15.87 6.89 -13.43
C ALA A 276 -16.98 6.09 -12.73
N PHE A 277 -16.98 4.75 -12.85
CA PHE A 277 -17.92 3.90 -12.11
C PHE A 277 -17.80 4.05 -10.59
N VAL A 278 -16.58 4.07 -10.06
CA VAL A 278 -16.34 4.27 -8.63
C VAL A 278 -16.84 5.65 -8.17
N VAL A 279 -16.59 6.70 -8.96
CA VAL A 279 -17.08 8.05 -8.67
C VAL A 279 -18.61 8.09 -8.65
N MET A 280 -19.29 7.46 -9.61
CA MET A 280 -20.75 7.38 -9.61
C MET A 280 -21.31 6.70 -8.35
N LYS A 281 -20.68 5.60 -7.92
CA LYS A 281 -21.07 4.91 -6.68
C LYS A 281 -20.87 5.79 -5.44
N TYR A 282 -19.75 6.51 -5.33
CA TYR A 282 -19.55 7.47 -4.23
C TYR A 282 -20.51 8.66 -4.29
N TYR A 283 -20.87 9.13 -5.49
CA TYR A 283 -21.87 10.18 -5.66
C TYR A 283 -23.24 9.73 -5.13
N GLN A 284 -23.66 8.51 -5.46
CA GLN A 284 -24.89 7.93 -4.92
C GLN A 284 -24.87 7.88 -3.39
N LEU A 285 -23.78 7.36 -2.81
CA LEU A 285 -23.61 7.29 -1.35
C LEU A 285 -23.62 8.67 -0.69
N ASN A 286 -23.03 9.66 -1.33
CA ASN A 286 -23.03 11.02 -0.81
C ASN A 286 -24.44 11.61 -0.76
N ASN A 287 -25.29 11.31 -1.75
CA ASN A 287 -26.68 11.75 -1.75
C ASN A 287 -27.48 11.06 -0.65
N GLU A 288 -27.35 9.74 -0.50
CA GLU A 288 -27.98 8.97 0.58
C GLU A 288 -27.52 9.46 1.96
N TYR A 289 -26.22 9.72 2.12
CA TYR A 289 -25.66 10.24 3.35
C TYR A 289 -26.15 11.66 3.65
N SER A 290 -26.28 12.52 2.64
CA SER A 290 -26.80 13.89 2.82
C SER A 290 -28.26 13.87 3.28
N ALA A 291 -29.10 13.05 2.64
CA ALA A 291 -30.49 12.88 3.07
C ALA A 291 -30.59 12.32 4.51
N ARG A 292 -29.70 11.39 4.85
CA ARG A 292 -29.60 10.85 6.21
C ARG A 292 -29.20 11.92 7.24
N LEU A 293 -28.26 12.80 6.91
CA LEU A 293 -27.86 13.90 7.79
C LEU A 293 -29.01 14.89 8.02
N GLU A 294 -29.79 15.22 6.98
CA GLU A 294 -30.98 16.05 7.13
C GLU A 294 -32.01 15.40 8.07
N TYR A 295 -32.24 14.09 7.92
CA TYR A 295 -33.11 13.34 8.81
C TYR A 295 -32.62 13.33 10.26
N ILE A 296 -31.33 13.11 10.50
CA ILE A 296 -30.75 13.16 11.85
C ILE A 296 -30.93 14.56 12.47
N ASN A 297 -30.55 15.61 11.74
CA ASN A 297 -30.62 16.98 12.23
C ASN A 297 -32.07 17.40 12.56
N ASN A 298 -33.04 17.01 11.73
CA ASN A 298 -34.46 17.28 11.98
C ASN A 298 -34.98 16.56 13.23
N ASN A 299 -34.57 15.31 13.47
CA ASN A 299 -34.97 14.58 14.68
C ASN A 299 -34.36 15.20 15.94
N VAL A 300 -33.06 15.53 15.90
CA VAL A 300 -32.37 16.21 17.02
C VAL A 300 -33.02 17.55 17.35
N ALA A 301 -33.38 18.34 16.33
CA ALA A 301 -34.05 19.64 16.51
C ALA A 301 -35.45 19.51 17.15
N ASN A 302 -36.14 18.39 16.94
CA ASN A 302 -37.43 18.06 17.53
C ASN A 302 -37.31 17.29 18.85
N GLU A 303 -36.12 17.27 19.46
CA GLU A 303 -35.81 16.52 20.69
C GLU A 303 -36.02 15.00 20.60
N ASN A 304 -36.15 14.46 19.38
CA ASN A 304 -36.17 13.01 19.14
C ASN A 304 -34.74 12.50 18.99
N LYS A 305 -34.26 11.76 19.99
CA LYS A 305 -32.87 11.29 20.09
C LYS A 305 -32.71 9.78 19.92
N ASP A 306 -33.81 9.06 19.75
CA ASP A 306 -33.82 7.62 19.44
C ASP A 306 -34.15 7.44 17.96
N ILE A 307 -33.13 7.23 17.14
CA ILE A 307 -33.26 7.30 15.68
C ILE A 307 -33.05 5.92 15.05
N ILE A 308 -33.97 5.56 14.15
CA ILE A 308 -33.82 4.43 13.24
C ILE A 308 -33.46 4.98 11.86
N LEU A 309 -32.33 4.52 11.32
CA LEU A 309 -31.80 4.91 10.02
C LEU A 309 -32.11 3.85 8.97
N GLU A 310 -32.43 4.28 7.75
CA GLU A 310 -32.47 3.40 6.59
C GLU A 310 -31.06 2.95 6.21
N ARG A 311 -30.90 1.71 5.73
CA ARG A 311 -29.60 1.19 5.27
C ARG A 311 -29.21 1.88 3.96
N PHE A 312 -27.90 2.05 3.74
CA PHE A 312 -27.43 2.41 2.41
C PHE A 312 -27.85 1.35 1.39
N THR A 313 -28.17 1.78 0.18
CA THR A 313 -28.63 0.87 -0.88
C THR A 313 -27.54 -0.07 -1.37
N MET A 314 -26.28 0.29 -1.11
CA MET A 314 -25.12 -0.49 -1.54
C MET A 314 -24.92 -1.73 -0.66
N ASP A 315 -24.97 -2.91 -1.27
CA ASP A 315 -24.58 -4.16 -0.63
C ASP A 315 -23.06 -4.28 -0.54
N THR A 316 -22.53 -4.17 0.69
CA THR A 316 -21.10 -4.32 0.98
C THR A 316 -20.55 -5.74 0.75
N THR A 317 -21.41 -6.75 0.62
CA THR A 317 -21.01 -8.12 0.33
C THR A 317 -20.88 -8.41 -1.17
N SER A 318 -21.52 -7.57 -2.00
CA SER A 318 -21.48 -7.65 -3.46
C SER A 318 -20.20 -7.02 -4.01
N SER A 319 -19.38 -7.85 -4.67
CA SER A 319 -18.17 -7.37 -5.37
C SER A 319 -18.51 -6.43 -6.54
N ILE A 320 -19.72 -6.53 -7.09
CA ILE A 320 -20.17 -5.65 -8.17
C ILE A 320 -20.50 -4.27 -7.60
N ASP A 321 -21.21 -4.22 -6.48
CA ASP A 321 -21.64 -2.95 -5.89
C ASP A 321 -20.52 -2.16 -5.25
N THR A 322 -19.60 -2.86 -4.57
CA THR A 322 -18.36 -2.28 -4.03
C THR A 322 -17.30 -2.00 -5.09
N PHE A 323 -17.57 -2.37 -6.34
CA PHE A 323 -16.61 -2.32 -7.46
C PHE A 323 -15.27 -2.95 -7.08
N PHE A 324 -15.26 -4.25 -6.74
CA PHE A 324 -14.09 -4.99 -6.29
C PHE A 324 -13.33 -4.28 -5.15
N ASN A 325 -14.06 -3.82 -4.13
CA ASN A 325 -13.53 -3.13 -2.94
C ASN A 325 -12.88 -1.75 -3.20
N HIS A 326 -13.22 -1.08 -4.31
CA HIS A 326 -12.83 0.31 -4.57
C HIS A 326 -13.79 1.32 -3.89
N VAL A 327 -15.01 0.88 -3.62
CA VAL A 327 -15.99 1.62 -2.83
C VAL A 327 -16.02 1.02 -1.43
N PHE A 328 -15.84 1.84 -0.41
CA PHE A 328 -15.84 1.42 0.99
C PHE A 328 -16.93 2.14 1.78
N ILE A 329 -17.70 1.35 2.52
CA ILE A 329 -18.73 1.81 3.44
C ILE A 329 -18.65 0.97 4.70
N ARG A 330 -18.83 1.63 5.84
CA ARG A 330 -19.11 0.96 7.11
C ARG A 330 -20.19 1.74 7.83
N ASP A 331 -21.35 1.12 7.98
CA ASP A 331 -22.53 1.76 8.57
C ASP A 331 -22.69 1.41 10.07
N VAL A 332 -23.59 2.10 10.74
CA VAL A 332 -24.15 1.69 12.03
C VAL A 332 -24.88 0.35 11.92
N GLY A 333 -24.86 -0.44 12.98
CA GLY A 333 -25.46 -1.76 13.07
C GLY A 333 -26.84 -1.75 13.74
N GLU A 334 -27.34 -2.95 14.02
CA GLU A 334 -28.67 -3.17 14.61
C GLU A 334 -28.68 -3.04 16.15
N ASP A 335 -27.51 -2.99 16.79
CA ASP A 335 -27.36 -2.87 18.24
C ASP A 335 -26.81 -1.49 18.62
N ALA A 336 -27.63 -0.68 19.30
CA ALA A 336 -27.28 0.66 19.75
C ALA A 336 -26.10 0.69 20.73
N ASN A 337 -25.87 -0.41 21.47
CA ASN A 337 -24.86 -0.49 22.51
C ASN A 337 -23.50 -0.99 21.99
N GLN A 338 -23.40 -1.29 20.69
CA GLN A 338 -22.18 -1.77 20.07
C GLN A 338 -21.53 -0.70 19.20
N TRP A 339 -20.22 -0.79 19.08
CA TRP A 339 -19.48 -0.01 18.08
C TRP A 339 -19.93 -0.45 16.67
N PRO A 340 -20.20 0.48 15.72
CA PRO A 340 -19.89 1.92 15.79
C PRO A 340 -21.04 2.80 16.31
N ASN A 341 -22.22 2.25 16.63
CA ASN A 341 -23.43 3.00 17.01
C ASN A 341 -23.21 3.91 18.21
N THR A 342 -22.50 3.43 19.23
CA THR A 342 -22.21 4.20 20.44
C THR A 342 -21.43 5.49 20.15
N ILE A 343 -20.40 5.41 19.30
CA ILE A 343 -19.59 6.58 18.90
C ILE A 343 -20.40 7.48 17.96
N PHE A 344 -21.19 6.89 17.07
CA PHE A 344 -22.05 7.65 16.16
C PHE A 344 -23.09 8.47 16.93
N ALA A 345 -23.79 7.84 17.88
CA ALA A 345 -24.76 8.50 18.75
C ALA A 345 -24.10 9.63 19.57
N GLN A 346 -22.93 9.37 20.15
CA GLN A 346 -22.18 10.38 20.88
C GLN A 346 -21.81 11.60 20.00
N TYR A 347 -21.37 11.37 18.77
CA TYR A 347 -20.97 12.43 17.84
C TYR A 347 -22.16 13.31 17.41
N TYR A 348 -23.33 12.71 17.18
CA TYR A 348 -24.54 13.42 16.76
C TYR A 348 -25.47 13.81 17.92
N HIS A 349 -25.04 13.63 19.16
CA HIS A 349 -25.82 13.94 20.37
C HIS A 349 -27.17 13.20 20.46
N LEU A 350 -27.17 11.93 20.05
CA LEU A 350 -28.31 11.02 20.12
C LEU A 350 -28.23 10.14 21.37
N ASP A 351 -29.38 9.66 21.84
CA ASP A 351 -29.48 8.71 22.95
C ASP A 351 -29.32 7.29 22.41
N SER A 352 -29.91 6.98 21.25
CA SER A 352 -29.69 5.74 20.53
C SER A 352 -29.80 5.89 19.01
N VAL A 353 -29.07 5.05 18.28
CA VAL A 353 -29.14 4.96 16.83
C VAL A 353 -29.02 3.51 16.39
N VAL A 354 -29.87 3.08 15.48
CA VAL A 354 -29.83 1.74 14.86
C VAL A 354 -30.22 1.81 13.39
N ILE A 355 -29.81 0.82 12.60
CA ILE A 355 -30.39 0.62 11.27
C ILE A 355 -31.66 -0.22 11.35
N ASN A 356 -32.59 0.02 10.43
CA ASN A 356 -33.80 -0.79 10.31
C ASN A 356 -33.43 -2.28 10.01
N LYS A 357 -34.14 -3.21 10.65
CA LYS A 357 -34.02 -4.66 10.44
C LYS A 357 -34.67 -5.12 9.14
N GLU A 358 -35.68 -4.40 8.66
CA GLU A 358 -36.48 -4.79 7.50
C GLU A 358 -35.89 -4.23 6.20
N TYR A 359 -34.97 -4.99 5.60
CA TYR A 359 -34.76 -5.02 4.14
C TYR A 359 -34.22 -6.40 3.78
N LYS A 360 -35.12 -7.38 3.82
CA LYS A 360 -35.01 -8.67 3.12
C LYS A 360 -36.37 -8.90 2.48
N GLU A 361 -36.54 -8.41 1.25
CA GLU A 361 -37.41 -9.06 0.28
C GLU A 361 -36.55 -9.56 -0.88
#